data_AF-Q1NAH2-F1
#
_entry.id   AF-Q1NAH2-F1
#
_cell.length_a   1.000
_cell.length_b   1.000
_cell.length_c   1.000
_cell.angle_alpha   90.00
_cell.angle_beta   90.00
_cell.angle_gamma   90.00
#
_symmetry.space_group_name_H-M   'P 1'
#
loop_
_entity.id
_entity.type
_entity.pdbx_description
1 polymer ?
#
loop_
_entity_poly.entity_id
_entity_poly.type
_entity_poly.pdbx_seq_one_letter_code
_entity_poly.pdbx_strand_id
1 'polypeptide(L)'
;MTRLFPGLCLLPLLAACGGDRTAAEQEAATAQGDDTPVCSIGGAQDWSPDCTLERDGDVLTIRHPDGGFRRFRVLSDGRGLKEADGAEAVQLRIVGDHMLEASVGDDRYRLPVKIAGPAQ
;
A
#
# COMPACT_ATOMS: atom_id res chain seq x y z
N MET A 1 26.50 64.87 6.08
CA MET A 1 26.31 63.60 6.82
C MET A 1 25.01 62.98 6.33
N THR A 2 25.07 62.12 5.31
CA THR A 2 24.93 60.64 5.41
C THR A 2 23.45 60.26 5.25
N ARG A 3 22.94 60.08 4.03
CA ARG A 3 22.95 58.87 3.16
C ARG A 3 21.89 57.82 3.54
N LEU A 4 21.11 57.46 2.51
CA LEU A 4 20.56 56.14 2.17
C LEU A 4 19.27 55.64 2.87
N PHE A 5 18.16 55.72 2.11
CA PHE A 5 17.13 54.69 2.05
C PHE A 5 17.72 53.42 1.40
N PRO A 6 17.71 52.28 2.09
CA PRO A 6 17.11 51.05 1.55
C PRO A 6 16.41 50.27 2.70
N GLY A 7 15.54 49.31 2.50
CA GLY A 7 15.36 48.43 1.38
C GLY A 7 14.06 47.66 1.60
N LEU A 8 13.35 47.56 0.48
CA LEU A 8 12.35 46.58 0.13
C LEU A 8 12.65 45.19 0.73
N CYS A 9 12.00 44.82 1.83
CA CYS A 9 11.82 43.42 2.20
C CYS A 9 10.57 42.89 1.49
N LEU A 10 10.74 42.59 0.20
CA LEU A 10 9.86 41.70 -0.54
C LEU A 10 10.00 40.31 0.11
N LEU A 11 9.02 39.89 0.90
CA LEU A 11 8.90 38.49 1.32
C LEU A 11 8.46 37.67 0.09
N PRO A 12 9.28 36.75 -0.43
CA PRO A 12 8.79 35.80 -1.41
C PRO A 12 7.84 34.85 -0.69
N LEU A 13 6.58 34.84 -1.11
CA LEU A 13 5.69 33.72 -0.90
C LEU A 13 6.38 32.48 -1.48
N LEU A 14 6.91 31.62 -0.62
CA LEU A 14 7.19 30.24 -1.01
C LEU A 14 5.86 29.57 -1.31
N ALA A 15 5.40 29.73 -2.55
CA ALA A 15 4.51 28.78 -3.19
C ALA A 15 5.28 27.45 -3.28
N ALA A 16 5.20 26.66 -2.22
CA ALA A 16 5.64 25.28 -2.25
C ALA A 16 4.76 24.54 -3.25
N CYS A 17 5.34 24.30 -4.44
CA CYS A 17 4.92 23.22 -5.31
C CYS A 17 4.89 21.93 -4.49
N GLY A 18 3.69 21.49 -4.16
CA GLY A 18 3.44 20.24 -3.46
C GLY A 18 2.48 19.39 -4.28
N GLY A 19 2.89 19.10 -5.52
CA GLY A 19 2.36 18.04 -6.37
C GLY A 19 0.87 18.14 -6.70
N ASP A 20 0.57 18.30 -7.99
CA ASP A 20 -0.69 17.85 -8.54
C ASP A 20 -0.99 16.46 -8.00
N ARG A 21 -1.89 16.38 -7.01
CA ARG A 21 -2.54 15.14 -6.61
C ARG A 21 -3.56 14.83 -7.70
N THR A 22 -3.07 14.56 -8.90
CA THR A 22 -3.58 13.40 -9.63
C THR A 22 -3.00 12.21 -8.87
N ALA A 23 -3.51 12.00 -7.64
CA ALA A 23 -3.43 10.70 -7.02
C ALA A 23 -4.10 9.82 -8.05
N ALA A 24 -3.24 9.06 -8.73
CA ALA A 24 -3.58 7.94 -9.56
C ALA A 24 -4.85 7.35 -8.99
N GLU A 25 -5.85 7.31 -9.87
CA GLU A 25 -7.14 6.70 -9.63
C GLU A 25 -6.93 5.61 -8.59
N GLN A 26 -7.52 5.85 -7.42
CA GLN A 26 -7.73 4.81 -6.44
C GLN A 26 -8.49 3.73 -7.18
N GLU A 27 -7.75 2.80 -7.77
CA GLU A 27 -8.13 1.40 -7.89
C GLU A 27 -8.07 0.83 -6.48
N ALA A 28 -8.84 1.46 -5.58
CA ALA A 28 -9.67 0.74 -4.66
C ALA A 28 -10.50 -0.18 -5.55
N ALA A 29 -9.93 -1.35 -5.86
CA ALA A 29 -10.65 -2.43 -6.50
C ALA A 29 -11.92 -2.61 -5.66
N THR A 30 -13.04 -2.15 -6.21
CA THR A 30 -14.35 -2.25 -5.60
C THR A 30 -14.76 -3.70 -5.70
N ALA A 31 -14.15 -4.53 -4.85
CA ALA A 31 -14.54 -5.90 -4.63
C ALA A 31 -15.94 -5.87 -3.98
N GLN A 32 -16.96 -5.99 -4.81
CA GLN A 32 -18.33 -6.19 -4.37
C GLN A 32 -18.52 -7.70 -4.13
N GLY A 33 -18.63 -8.13 -2.86
CA GLY A 33 -18.77 -9.54 -2.45
C GLY A 33 -17.53 -10.13 -1.75
N ASP A 34 -17.50 -11.46 -1.57
CA ASP A 34 -16.48 -12.30 -0.88
C ASP A 34 -15.01 -12.09 -1.31
N ASP A 35 -14.76 -11.15 -2.21
CA ASP A 35 -13.47 -10.69 -2.73
C ASP A 35 -12.89 -9.50 -1.93
N THR A 36 -13.52 -9.07 -0.84
CA THR A 36 -13.02 -7.91 -0.07
C THR A 36 -11.72 -8.29 0.63
N PRO A 37 -10.60 -7.54 0.44
CA PRO A 37 -9.38 -7.77 1.16
C PRO A 37 -9.59 -7.60 2.67
N VAL A 38 -9.06 -8.53 3.46
CA VAL A 38 -9.11 -8.44 4.92
C VAL A 38 -7.75 -8.75 5.53
N CYS A 39 -7.45 -8.12 6.65
CA CYS A 39 -6.22 -8.32 7.41
C CYS A 39 -6.50 -8.70 8.86
N SER A 40 -5.53 -9.41 9.43
CA SER A 40 -5.41 -9.74 10.85
C SER A 40 -3.98 -9.33 11.23
N ILE A 41 -3.84 -8.22 11.97
CA ILE A 41 -2.55 -7.58 12.24
C ILE A 41 -2.09 -7.91 13.67
N GLY A 42 -0.80 -8.19 13.85
CA GLY A 42 -0.20 -8.43 15.16
C GLY A 42 -0.83 -9.59 15.93
N GLY A 43 -1.26 -10.65 15.23
CA GLY A 43 -1.85 -11.85 15.86
C GLY A 43 -3.31 -11.70 16.27
N ALA A 44 -4.00 -10.65 15.82
CA ALA A 44 -5.43 -10.48 16.03
C ALA A 44 -6.22 -11.73 15.57
N GLN A 45 -7.20 -12.18 16.36
CA GLN A 45 -8.01 -13.33 16.00
C GLN A 45 -9.04 -12.99 14.91
N ASP A 46 -9.54 -11.77 14.94
CA ASP A 46 -10.54 -11.28 14.00
C ASP A 46 -9.89 -10.78 12.71
N TRP A 47 -10.66 -10.90 11.62
CA TRP A 47 -10.33 -10.32 10.33
C TRP A 47 -11.06 -8.99 10.17
N SER A 48 -10.34 -7.96 9.74
CA SER A 48 -10.90 -6.63 9.48
C SER A 48 -10.69 -6.23 8.00
N PRO A 49 -11.66 -5.54 7.37
CA PRO A 49 -11.50 -4.96 6.04
C PRO A 49 -10.77 -3.61 6.04
N ASP A 50 -10.24 -3.15 7.18
CA ASP A 50 -9.69 -1.79 7.33
C ASP A 50 -8.29 -1.62 6.73
N CYS A 51 -7.63 -2.70 6.26
CA CYS A 51 -6.41 -2.54 5.49
C CYS A 51 -6.69 -1.99 4.09
N THR A 52 -5.82 -1.13 3.61
CA THR A 52 -5.88 -0.63 2.23
C THR A 52 -4.75 -1.21 1.40
N LEU A 53 -5.00 -1.33 0.10
CA LEU A 53 -4.05 -1.85 -0.87
C LEU A 53 -3.61 -0.74 -1.81
N GLU A 54 -2.31 -0.64 -2.05
CA GLU A 54 -1.71 0.25 -3.03
C GLU A 54 -0.80 -0.55 -3.96
N ARG A 55 -0.86 -0.25 -5.25
CA ARG A 55 -0.04 -0.90 -6.28
C ARG A 55 0.84 0.12 -6.98
N ASP A 56 2.12 -0.23 -7.11
CA ASP A 56 3.11 0.50 -7.91
C ASP A 56 3.96 -0.52 -8.68
N GLY A 57 3.65 -0.72 -9.96
CA GLY A 57 4.29 -1.75 -10.78
C GLY A 57 4.12 -3.17 -10.21
N ASP A 58 5.24 -3.85 -9.95
CA ASP A 58 5.29 -5.18 -9.31
C ASP A 58 5.25 -5.11 -7.78
N VAL A 59 5.09 -3.92 -7.18
CA VAL A 59 5.04 -3.76 -5.73
C VAL A 59 3.59 -3.59 -5.27
N LEU A 60 3.16 -4.46 -4.36
CA LEU A 60 1.91 -4.35 -3.61
C LEU A 60 2.23 -3.91 -2.19
N THR A 61 1.66 -2.78 -1.76
CA THR A 61 1.71 -2.30 -0.37
C THR A 61 0.37 -2.54 0.30
N ILE A 62 0.38 -3.18 1.46
CA ILE A 62 -0.78 -3.32 2.34
C ILE A 62 -0.58 -2.37 3.51
N ARG A 63 -1.42 -1.35 3.65
CA ARG A 63 -1.40 -0.43 4.80
C ARG A 63 -2.30 -0.95 5.89
N HIS A 64 -1.79 -0.93 7.12
CA HIS A 64 -2.48 -1.39 8.30
C HIS A 64 -3.24 -0.23 8.96
N PRO A 65 -4.34 -0.51 9.68
CA PRO A 65 -5.09 0.52 10.40
C PRO A 65 -4.30 1.13 11.58
N ASP A 66 -3.23 0.47 12.04
CA ASP A 66 -2.34 0.97 13.09
C ASP A 66 -1.23 1.93 12.55
N GLY A 67 -1.23 2.19 11.25
CA GLY A 67 -0.22 3.02 10.56
C GLY A 67 1.00 2.24 10.05
N GLY A 68 1.09 0.94 10.34
CA GLY A 68 2.07 0.03 9.77
C GLY A 68 1.81 -0.29 8.30
N PHE A 69 2.76 -0.98 7.67
CA PHE A 69 2.56 -1.51 6.32
C PHE A 69 3.43 -2.73 6.04
N ARG A 70 3.03 -3.51 5.03
CA ARG A 70 3.87 -4.54 4.40
C ARG A 70 3.96 -4.31 2.90
N ARG A 71 5.12 -4.62 2.32
CA ARG A 71 5.34 -4.61 0.88
C ARG A 71 5.67 -5.99 0.36
N PHE A 72 5.10 -6.32 -0.78
CA PHE A 72 5.29 -7.57 -1.49
C PHE A 72 5.64 -7.29 -2.94
N ARG A 73 6.52 -8.11 -3.50
CA ARG A 73 6.72 -8.26 -4.95
C ARG A 73 5.64 -9.19 -5.48
N VAL A 74 4.96 -8.77 -6.53
CA VAL A 74 3.99 -9.56 -7.28
C VAL A 74 4.74 -10.31 -8.37
N LEU A 75 4.67 -11.63 -8.33
CA LEU A 75 5.43 -12.49 -9.22
C LEU A 75 4.61 -12.87 -10.46
N SER A 76 5.19 -12.70 -11.64
CA SER A 76 4.57 -13.05 -12.92
C SER A 76 4.60 -14.54 -13.24
N ASP A 77 5.32 -15.34 -12.45
CA ASP A 77 5.47 -16.79 -12.64
C ASP A 77 4.37 -17.63 -11.98
N GLY A 78 3.33 -16.97 -11.46
CA GLY A 78 2.17 -17.64 -10.85
C GLY A 78 2.37 -18.03 -9.38
N ARG A 79 3.53 -17.74 -8.77
CA ARG A 79 3.73 -17.94 -7.33
C ARG A 79 2.97 -16.94 -6.45
N GLY A 80 2.44 -15.87 -7.04
CA GLY A 80 1.64 -14.86 -6.35
C GLY A 80 2.51 -13.75 -5.79
N LEU A 81 2.92 -13.87 -4.52
CA LEU A 81 3.65 -12.83 -3.80
C LEU A 81 5.01 -13.32 -3.29
N LYS A 82 5.94 -12.39 -3.14
CA LYS A 82 7.20 -12.56 -2.44
C LYS A 82 7.43 -11.35 -1.52
N GLU A 83 8.11 -11.55 -0.41
CA GLU A 83 8.57 -10.47 0.45
C GLU A 83 9.37 -9.40 -0.32
N ALA A 84 9.14 -8.12 0.00
CA ALA A 84 9.93 -7.01 -0.49
C ALA A 84 10.84 -6.45 0.61
N ASP A 85 11.87 -5.69 0.21
CA ASP A 85 12.72 -4.90 1.12
C ASP A 85 13.47 -5.67 2.22
N GLY A 86 13.70 -6.97 2.02
CA GLY A 86 14.33 -7.82 3.04
C GLY A 86 13.43 -8.08 4.24
N ALA A 87 12.11 -7.92 4.08
CA ALA A 87 11.14 -8.33 5.08
C ALA A 87 11.17 -9.85 5.32
N GLU A 88 10.50 -10.29 6.39
CA GLU A 88 10.35 -11.69 6.70
C GLU A 88 9.65 -12.46 5.56
N ALA A 89 10.02 -13.73 5.40
CA ALA A 89 9.52 -14.59 4.34
C ALA A 89 8.00 -14.77 4.42
N VAL A 90 7.33 -14.57 3.29
CA VAL A 90 5.88 -14.74 3.20
C VAL A 90 5.52 -16.20 2.99
N GLN A 91 4.52 -16.66 3.76
CA GLN A 91 3.90 -17.97 3.57
C GLN A 91 2.57 -17.79 2.86
N LEU A 92 2.38 -18.52 1.77
CA LEU A 92 1.22 -18.39 0.90
C LEU A 92 0.38 -19.66 0.91
N ARG A 93 -0.94 -19.49 1.00
CA ARG A 93 -1.92 -20.57 0.95
C ARG A 93 -3.17 -20.10 0.22
N ILE A 94 -3.65 -20.89 -0.74
CA ILE A 94 -4.96 -20.63 -1.34
C ILE A 94 -6.05 -21.01 -0.33
N VAL A 95 -7.02 -20.13 -0.15
CA VAL A 95 -8.17 -20.32 0.75
C VAL A 95 -9.46 -20.09 -0.02
N GLY A 96 -10.34 -21.10 -0.05
CA GLY A 96 -11.49 -21.08 -0.94
C GLY A 96 -11.08 -21.07 -2.42
N ASP A 97 -11.96 -20.58 -3.28
CA ASP A 97 -11.77 -20.67 -4.74
C ASP A 97 -10.99 -19.49 -5.33
N HIS A 98 -11.00 -18.33 -4.66
CA HIS A 98 -10.53 -17.06 -5.25
C HIS A 98 -9.68 -16.19 -4.31
N MET A 99 -9.32 -16.70 -3.12
CA MET A 99 -8.52 -15.95 -2.15
C MET A 99 -7.15 -16.59 -1.89
N LEU A 100 -6.14 -15.74 -1.75
CA LEU A 100 -4.80 -16.05 -1.29
C LEU A 100 -4.65 -15.54 0.14
N GLU A 101 -4.29 -16.42 1.06
CA GLU A 101 -3.85 -16.07 2.39
C GLU A 101 -2.32 -15.92 2.40
N ALA A 102 -1.84 -14.75 2.78
CA ALA A 102 -0.43 -14.44 2.97
C ALA A 102 -0.16 -14.20 4.46
N SER A 103 0.82 -14.91 5.02
CA SER A 103 1.23 -14.79 6.43
C SER A 103 2.70 -14.34 6.52
N VAL A 104 2.97 -13.35 7.37
CA VAL A 104 4.31 -12.80 7.64
C VAL A 104 4.40 -12.49 9.13
N GLY A 105 5.23 -13.22 9.88
CA GLY A 105 5.22 -13.15 11.34
C GLY A 105 3.80 -13.39 11.89
N ASP A 106 3.32 -12.46 12.71
CA ASP A 106 1.97 -12.51 13.30
C ASP A 106 0.89 -11.85 12.41
N ASP A 107 1.27 -11.29 11.27
CA ASP A 107 0.34 -10.63 10.35
C ASP A 107 -0.19 -11.63 9.31
N ARG A 108 -1.48 -11.51 9.00
CA ARG A 108 -2.15 -12.32 7.98
C ARG A 108 -3.04 -11.47 7.10
N TYR A 109 -3.06 -11.78 5.82
CA TYR A 109 -3.83 -11.08 4.79
C TYR A 109 -4.58 -12.08 3.94
N ARG A 110 -5.85 -11.80 3.64
CA ARG A 110 -6.60 -12.49 2.60
C ARG A 110 -6.84 -11.53 1.46
N LEU A 111 -6.32 -11.89 0.30
CA LEU A 111 -6.33 -11.08 -0.90
C LEU A 111 -6.96 -11.89 -2.03
N PRO A 112 -7.80 -11.28 -2.89
CA PRO A 112 -8.20 -11.91 -4.13
C PRO A 112 -6.99 -12.32 -4.96
N VAL A 113 -7.02 -13.52 -5.56
CA VAL A 113 -5.92 -14.03 -6.41
C VAL A 113 -5.61 -13.08 -7.56
N LYS A 114 -6.61 -12.35 -8.09
CA LYS A 114 -6.43 -11.31 -9.11
C LYS A 114 -5.50 -10.18 -8.67
N ILE A 115 -5.49 -9.84 -7.38
CA ILE A 115 -4.57 -8.84 -6.81
C ILE A 115 -3.19 -9.47 -6.61
N ALA A 116 -3.10 -10.74 -6.26
CA ALA A 116 -1.80 -11.41 -6.16
C ALA A 116 -1.16 -11.77 -7.52
N GLY A 117 -1.85 -11.53 -8.64
CA GLY A 117 -1.37 -11.79 -9.99
C GLY A 117 -0.76 -10.55 -10.67
N PRO A 118 -0.07 -10.74 -11.82
CA PRO A 118 0.45 -9.64 -12.63
C PRO A 118 -0.67 -8.66 -13.00
N ALA A 119 -0.34 -7.37 -13.09
CA ALA A 119 -1.26 -6.38 -13.64
C ALA A 119 -1.61 -6.79 -15.08
N GLN A 120 -2.91 -6.93 -15.35
CA GLN A 120 -3.43 -7.26 -16.68
C GLN A 120 -3.53 -6.01 -17.55
#